data_AF-Q57US4-F1
#
_entry.id   AF-Q57US4-F1
#
_cell.length_a   1.000
_cell.length_b   1.000
_cell.length_c   1.000
_cell.angle_alpha   90.00
_cell.angle_beta   90.00
_cell.angle_gamma   90.00
#
_symmetry.space_group_name_H-M   'P 1'
#
loop_
_entity.id
_entity.type
_entity.pdbx_description
1 polymer ?
#
loop_
_entity_poly.entity_id
_entity_poly.type
_entity_poly.pdbx_seq_one_letter_code
_entity_poly.pdbx_strand_id
1 'polypeptide(L)'
;MCVDTHTYIFVYVLTYFCLFLLPFHFSSSHQFDTRYKREGMEVAAMSQASLLKDRLLNQGANHFVIFTSVGEVLEWSGDFQNEEKRLLAYTVAQQASTLLRPGEELKRISMVFDNVAYVITTIAGPNEHFGIVVKRAVSDALEQS
;
A
#
# COMPACT_ATOMS: atom_id res chain seq x y z
N MET A 1 -13.17 34.97 5.23
CA MET A 1 -13.42 33.76 6.03
C MET A 1 -12.24 32.83 5.78
N CYS A 2 -11.22 32.81 6.64
CA CYS A 2 -10.13 31.85 6.54
C CYS A 2 -10.69 30.49 6.94
N VAL A 3 -10.83 29.58 5.98
CA VAL A 3 -11.05 28.16 6.32
C VAL A 3 -9.66 27.59 6.51
N ASP A 4 -9.29 27.31 7.76
CA ASP A 4 -8.00 26.72 8.08
C ASP A 4 -7.78 25.43 7.28
N THR A 5 -6.59 25.30 6.68
CA THR A 5 -6.21 24.19 5.78
C THR A 5 -6.44 22.81 6.43
N HIS A 6 -6.32 22.72 7.76
CA HIS A 6 -6.65 21.52 8.53
C HIS A 6 -8.12 21.12 8.42
N THR A 7 -9.05 22.08 8.41
CA THR A 7 -10.48 21.83 8.26
C THR A 7 -10.79 21.30 6.86
N TYR A 8 -10.11 21.79 5.82
CA TYR A 8 -10.31 21.33 4.45
C TYR A 8 -9.90 19.86 4.27
N ILE A 9 -8.74 19.47 4.81
CA ILE A 9 -8.27 18.08 4.80
C ILE A 9 -9.23 17.19 5.58
N PHE A 10 -9.67 17.62 6.77
CA PHE A 10 -10.60 16.85 7.60
C PHE A 10 -11.94 16.62 6.89
N VAL A 11 -12.52 17.65 6.26
CA VAL A 11 -13.77 17.54 5.50
C VAL A 11 -13.61 16.62 4.28
N TYR A 12 -12.48 16.68 3.58
CA TYR A 12 -12.21 15.76 2.46
C TYR A 12 -12.11 14.32 2.94
N VAL A 13 -11.31 14.04 3.97
CA VAL A 13 -11.16 12.69 4.53
C VAL A 13 -12.50 12.16 5.04
N LEU A 14 -13.27 12.98 5.77
CA LEU A 14 -14.56 12.58 6.32
C LEU A 14 -15.61 12.33 5.23
N THR A 15 -15.66 13.18 4.20
CA THR A 15 -16.62 13.02 3.09
C THR A 15 -16.31 11.78 2.26
N TYR A 16 -15.02 11.48 2.02
CA TYR A 16 -14.60 10.23 1.39
C TYR A 16 -14.88 9.02 2.31
N PHE A 17 -14.64 9.13 3.62
CA PHE A 17 -14.95 8.07 4.58
C PHE A 17 -16.46 7.75 4.63
N CYS A 18 -17.33 8.77 4.57
CA CYS A 18 -18.78 8.61 4.56
C CYS A 18 -19.33 8.02 3.25
N LEU A 19 -18.72 8.33 2.09
CA LEU A 19 -19.17 7.79 0.80
C LEU A 19 -18.81 6.29 0.62
N PHE A 20 -17.77 5.80 1.30
CA PHE A 20 -17.24 4.45 1.10
C PHE A 20 -17.66 3.41 2.15
N LEU A 21 -18.33 3.82 3.24
CA LEU A 21 -18.96 2.88 4.20
C LEU A 21 -20.31 2.31 3.71
N LEU A 22 -20.72 2.59 2.47
CA LEU A 22 -21.81 1.85 1.83
C LEU A 22 -21.33 0.42 1.51
N PRO A 23 -22.00 -0.61 2.05
CA PRO A 23 -21.34 -1.84 2.48
C PRO A 23 -21.06 -2.77 1.31
N PHE A 24 -19.78 -3.03 1.03
CA PHE A 24 -19.38 -4.19 0.24
C PHE A 24 -19.55 -5.45 1.10
N HIS A 25 -20.70 -6.07 0.91
CA HIS A 25 -21.13 -7.32 1.49
C HIS A 25 -20.24 -8.47 0.98
N PHE A 26 -19.14 -8.78 1.66
CA PHE A 26 -18.32 -9.96 1.31
C PHE A 26 -18.88 -11.21 2.00
N SER A 27 -19.39 -12.13 1.18
CA SER A 27 -20.08 -13.36 1.55
C SER A 27 -19.14 -14.58 1.47
N SER A 28 -19.08 -15.31 2.58
CA SER A 28 -19.04 -16.77 2.79
C SER A 28 -18.06 -17.74 2.08
N SER A 29 -17.58 -18.64 2.95
CA SER A 29 -17.37 -20.10 2.81
C SER A 29 -16.34 -20.67 1.82
N HIS A 30 -15.13 -20.96 2.32
CA HIS A 30 -14.40 -22.22 2.07
C HIS A 30 -13.20 -22.35 3.03
N GLN A 31 -13.43 -22.85 4.24
CA GLN A 31 -12.37 -23.20 5.19
C GLN A 31 -12.40 -24.72 5.33
N PHE A 32 -11.42 -25.45 4.79
CA PHE A 32 -10.90 -26.67 5.43
C PHE A 32 -9.65 -27.27 4.77
N ASP A 33 -9.15 -26.74 3.64
CA ASP A 33 -7.88 -27.22 3.02
C ASP A 33 -6.91 -26.07 2.67
N THR A 34 -7.00 -24.96 3.41
CA THR A 34 -6.20 -23.75 3.16
C THR A 34 -5.01 -23.59 4.08
N ARG A 35 -4.91 -24.31 5.20
CA ARG A 35 -3.88 -24.02 6.23
C ARG A 35 -2.46 -24.33 5.76
N TYR A 36 -2.20 -25.53 5.25
CA TYR A 36 -0.87 -25.92 4.75
C TYR A 36 -0.47 -25.11 3.50
N LYS A 37 -1.42 -24.87 2.60
CA LYS A 37 -1.20 -24.04 1.42
C LYS A 37 -0.97 -22.57 1.80
N ARG A 38 -1.65 -22.07 2.83
CA ARG A 38 -1.46 -20.73 3.39
C ARG A 38 -0.08 -20.62 4.03
N GLU A 39 0.32 -21.55 4.91
CA GLU A 39 1.66 -21.50 5.52
C GLU A 39 2.76 -21.53 4.46
N GLY A 40 2.65 -22.39 3.44
CA GLY A 40 3.60 -22.40 2.32
C GLY A 40 3.58 -21.12 1.47
N MET A 41 2.40 -20.53 1.24
CA MET A 41 2.25 -19.28 0.50
C MET A 41 2.72 -18.07 1.31
N GLU A 42 2.51 -18.07 2.62
CA GLU A 42 2.96 -17.06 3.57
C GLU A 42 4.49 -17.06 3.66
N VAL A 43 5.13 -18.24 3.74
CA VAL A 43 6.59 -18.36 3.67
C VAL A 43 7.13 -17.85 2.33
N ALA A 44 6.46 -18.17 1.21
CA ALA A 44 6.85 -17.67 -0.10
C ALA A 44 6.69 -16.14 -0.22
N ALA A 45 5.60 -15.58 0.30
CA ALA A 45 5.33 -14.15 0.33
C ALA A 45 6.34 -13.42 1.21
N MET A 46 6.67 -13.94 2.40
CA MET A 46 7.72 -13.42 3.27
C MET A 46 9.09 -13.46 2.58
N SER A 47 9.42 -14.54 1.88
CA SER A 47 10.67 -14.64 1.12
C SER A 47 10.75 -13.61 -0.01
N GLN A 48 9.65 -13.41 -0.76
CA GLN A 48 9.59 -12.40 -1.82
C GLN A 48 9.65 -10.98 -1.27
N ALA A 49 8.95 -10.71 -0.16
CA ALA A 49 8.98 -9.42 0.52
C ALA A 49 10.39 -9.09 1.02
N SER A 50 11.11 -10.08 1.57
CA SER A 50 12.50 -9.92 2.00
C SER A 50 13.44 -9.59 0.82
N LEU A 51 13.33 -10.31 -0.30
CA LEU A 51 14.10 -10.00 -1.53
C LEU A 51 13.78 -8.61 -2.08
N LEU A 52 12.51 -8.20 -2.04
CA LEU A 52 12.08 -6.89 -2.48
C LEU A 52 12.62 -5.78 -1.57
N LYS A 53 12.61 -6.01 -0.25
CA LYS A 53 13.23 -5.13 0.74
C LYS A 53 14.71 -4.91 0.45
N ASP A 54 15.48 -5.97 0.21
CA ASP A 54 16.90 -5.84 -0.10
C ASP A 54 17.13 -5.03 -1.39
N ARG A 55 16.28 -5.24 -2.42
CA ARG A 55 16.33 -4.44 -3.65
C ARG A 55 16.02 -2.97 -3.42
N LEU A 56 14.99 -2.66 -2.63
CA LEU A 56 14.62 -1.28 -2.30
C LEU A 56 15.74 -0.57 -1.54
N LEU A 57 16.32 -1.24 -0.53
CA LEU A 57 17.44 -0.70 0.24
C LEU A 57 18.67 -0.47 -0.65
N ASN A 58 19.01 -1.42 -1.52
CA ASN A 58 20.12 -1.28 -2.47
C ASN A 58 19.90 -0.16 -3.49
N GLN A 59 18.65 0.24 -3.75
CA GLN A 59 18.29 1.38 -4.60
C GLN A 59 18.23 2.72 -3.83
N GLY A 60 18.60 2.72 -2.54
CA GLY A 60 18.51 3.89 -1.66
C GLY A 60 17.09 4.23 -1.20
N ALA A 61 16.10 3.38 -1.50
CA ALA A 61 14.74 3.55 -1.01
C ALA A 61 14.64 3.07 0.45
N ASN A 62 14.95 3.97 1.39
CA ASN A 62 15.04 3.63 2.82
C ASN A 62 13.70 3.69 3.57
N HIS A 63 12.66 4.28 2.97
CA HIS A 63 11.33 4.41 3.57
C HIS A 63 10.31 3.69 2.70
N PHE A 64 9.90 2.49 3.12
CA PHE A 64 8.87 1.72 2.43
C PHE A 64 8.08 0.82 3.37
N VAL A 65 6.95 0.32 2.86
CA VAL A 65 6.15 -0.72 3.50
C VAL A 65 5.52 -1.62 2.44
N ILE A 66 5.46 -2.91 2.73
CA ILE A 66 4.89 -3.95 1.86
C ILE A 66 3.72 -4.59 2.61
N PHE A 67 2.54 -4.58 1.98
CA PHE A 67 1.30 -5.11 2.52
C PHE A 67 0.82 -6.32 1.72
N THR A 68 0.16 -7.23 2.43
CA THR A 68 -0.79 -8.18 1.82
C THR A 68 -2.10 -7.48 1.45
N SER A 69 -2.97 -8.18 0.74
CA SER A 69 -4.29 -7.69 0.32
C SER A 69 -5.23 -7.38 1.49
N VAL A 70 -4.98 -7.98 2.66
CA VAL A 70 -5.77 -7.78 3.88
C VAL A 70 -5.16 -6.74 4.82
N GLY A 71 -4.01 -6.16 4.46
CA GLY A 71 -3.33 -5.12 5.23
C GLY A 71 -2.33 -5.61 6.26
N GLU A 72 -1.97 -6.89 6.23
CA GLU A 72 -0.84 -7.37 7.03
C GLU A 72 0.48 -6.82 6.47
N VAL A 73 1.37 -6.43 7.37
CA VAL A 73 2.66 -5.85 7.01
C VAL A 73 3.67 -6.99 6.87
N LEU A 74 4.16 -7.21 5.66
CA LEU A 74 5.19 -8.22 5.39
C LEU A 74 6.59 -7.69 5.75
N GLU A 75 6.90 -6.48 5.31
CA GLU A 75 8.19 -5.83 5.53
C GLU A 75 7.99 -4.30 5.55
N TRP A 76 8.84 -3.61 6.31
CA TRP A 76 8.82 -2.15 6.39
C TRP A 76 10.21 -1.61 6.70
N SER A 77 10.43 -0.34 6.38
CA SER A 77 11.66 0.38 6.70
C SER A 77 11.40 1.87 6.92
N GLY A 78 12.26 2.48 7.73
CA GLY A 78 12.32 3.92 7.95
C GLY A 78 11.03 4.49 8.53
N ASP A 79 10.37 5.36 7.76
CA ASP A 79 9.28 6.19 8.27
C ASP A 79 8.02 5.36 8.61
N PHE A 80 7.92 4.17 8.05
CA PHE A 80 6.82 3.24 8.26
C PHE A 80 7.00 2.35 9.50
N GLN A 81 7.96 2.65 10.37
CA GLN A 81 7.95 2.10 11.73
C GLN A 81 6.71 2.57 12.52
N ASN A 82 6.22 3.78 12.22
CA ASN A 82 5.04 4.36 12.84
C ASN A 82 3.76 3.68 12.30
N GLU A 83 2.94 3.17 13.22
CA GLU A 83 1.69 2.47 12.90
C GLU A 83 0.68 3.33 12.15
N GLU A 84 0.50 4.59 12.54
CA GLU A 84 -0.40 5.54 11.87
C GLU A 84 0.01 5.75 10.40
N LYS A 85 1.32 5.87 10.15
CA LYS A 85 1.86 6.00 8.78
C LYS A 85 1.64 4.74 7.95
N ARG A 86 1.71 3.54 8.57
CA ARG A 86 1.37 2.28 7.89
C ARG A 86 -0.11 2.20 7.56
N LEU A 87 -0.98 2.56 8.49
CA LEU A 87 -2.42 2.56 8.26
C LEU A 87 -2.81 3.51 7.12
N LEU A 88 -2.22 4.70 7.09
CA LEU A 88 -2.42 5.65 6.00
C LEU A 88 -1.90 5.09 4.67
N ALA A 89 -0.70 4.53 4.65
CA ALA A 89 -0.13 3.93 3.45
C ALA A 89 -0.97 2.77 2.91
N TYR A 90 -1.46 1.89 3.79
CA TYR A 90 -2.37 0.81 3.41
C TYR A 90 -3.67 1.35 2.83
N THR A 91 -4.25 2.39 3.45
CA THR A 91 -5.48 3.02 2.95
C THR A 91 -5.29 3.56 1.54
N VAL A 92 -4.17 4.24 1.26
CA VAL A 92 -3.85 4.74 -0.08
C VAL A 92 -3.58 3.59 -1.06
N ALA A 93 -2.87 2.55 -0.64
CA ALA A 93 -2.63 1.36 -1.47
C ALA A 93 -3.93 0.63 -1.84
N GLN A 94 -4.87 0.56 -0.90
CA GLN A 94 -6.18 -0.03 -1.14
C GLN A 94 -7.06 0.83 -2.05
N GLN A 95 -6.97 2.15 -1.96
CA GLN A 95 -7.61 3.02 -2.95
C GLN A 95 -6.97 2.85 -4.33
N ALA A 96 -5.64 2.76 -4.40
CA ALA A 96 -4.91 2.53 -5.64
C ALA A 96 -5.29 1.20 -6.32
N SER A 97 -5.55 0.15 -5.54
CA SER A 97 -5.97 -1.16 -6.05
C SER A 97 -7.31 -1.10 -6.78
N THR A 98 -8.22 -0.22 -6.37
CA THR A 98 -9.50 -0.01 -7.07
C THR A 98 -9.35 0.61 -8.47
N LEU A 99 -8.18 1.20 -8.78
CA LEU A 99 -7.88 1.78 -10.09
C LEU A 99 -7.31 0.77 -11.09
N LEU A 100 -7.13 -0.49 -10.68
CA LEU A 100 -6.84 -1.59 -11.59
C LEU A 100 -8.08 -1.85 -12.47
N ARG A 101 -7.89 -1.80 -13.78
CA ARG A 101 -8.92 -2.26 -14.71
C ARG A 101 -9.00 -3.79 -14.69
N PRO A 102 -10.13 -4.39 -15.06
CA PRO A 102 -10.22 -5.84 -15.23
C PRO A 102 -9.12 -6.34 -16.17
N GLY A 103 -8.32 -7.30 -15.71
CA GLY A 103 -7.16 -7.85 -16.44
C GLY A 103 -5.85 -7.08 -16.28
N GLU A 104 -5.81 -5.96 -15.55
CA GLU A 104 -4.55 -5.33 -15.15
C GLU A 104 -3.95 -6.08 -13.96
N GLU A 105 -2.69 -6.49 -14.08
CA GLU A 105 -1.95 -7.17 -13.00
C GLU A 105 -1.10 -6.21 -12.16
N LEU A 106 -0.90 -4.98 -12.63
CA LEU A 106 -0.05 -4.00 -11.96
C LEU A 106 -0.57 -2.59 -12.16
N LYS A 107 -0.65 -1.84 -11.06
CA LYS A 107 -0.86 -0.40 -11.07
C LYS A 107 0.25 0.29 -10.32
N ARG A 108 0.80 1.35 -10.91
CA ARG A 108 1.70 2.27 -10.22
C ARG A 108 1.12 3.67 -10.22
N ILE A 109 1.02 4.26 -9.04
CA ILE A 109 0.62 5.64 -8.81
C ILE A 109 1.81 6.36 -8.22
N SER A 110 2.05 7.59 -8.66
CA SER A 110 3.06 8.46 -8.07
C SER A 110 2.41 9.78 -7.69
N MET A 111 2.67 10.24 -6.48
CA MET A 111 2.15 11.49 -5.94
C MET A 111 3.29 12.25 -5.28
N VAL A 112 3.27 13.57 -5.38
CA VAL A 112 4.25 14.44 -4.74
C VAL A 112 3.51 15.37 -3.78
N PHE A 113 3.98 15.41 -2.53
CA PHE A 113 3.45 16.29 -1.49
C PHE A 113 4.62 16.87 -0.70
N ASP A 114 4.68 18.19 -0.55
CA ASP A 114 5.71 18.91 0.23
C ASP A 114 7.14 18.39 0.01
N ASN A 115 7.58 18.33 -1.26
CA ASN A 115 8.89 17.82 -1.69
C ASN A 115 9.17 16.34 -1.35
N VAL A 116 8.13 15.56 -1.07
CA VAL A 116 8.20 14.11 -0.89
C VAL A 116 7.44 13.42 -2.02
N ALA A 117 8.12 12.51 -2.72
CA ALA A 117 7.51 11.62 -3.70
C ALA A 117 7.09 10.31 -3.03
N TYR A 118 5.82 9.96 -3.18
CA TYR A 118 5.28 8.64 -2.84
C TYR A 118 4.99 7.86 -4.11
N VAL A 119 5.45 6.63 -4.14
CA VAL A 119 5.16 5.67 -5.20
C VAL A 119 4.39 4.51 -4.59
N ILE A 120 3.18 4.30 -5.07
CA ILE A 120 2.32 3.19 -4.65
C ILE A 120 2.23 2.23 -5.82
N THR A 121 2.65 0.99 -5.59
CA THR A 121 2.56 -0.08 -6.57
C THR A 121 1.63 -1.15 -6.02
N THR A 122 0.53 -1.39 -6.71
CA THR A 122 -0.37 -2.49 -6.44
C THR A 122 -0.12 -3.59 -7.48
N ILE A 123 0.10 -4.81 -7.02
CA ILE A 123 0.27 -5.99 -7.86
C ILE A 123 -0.92 -6.90 -7.59
N ALA A 124 -1.64 -7.31 -8.63
CA ALA A 124 -2.69 -8.31 -8.56
C ALA A 124 -2.13 -9.67 -8.98
N GLY A 125 -2.04 -10.59 -8.01
CA GLY A 125 -1.72 -11.99 -8.25
C GLY A 125 -2.97 -12.87 -8.25
N PRO A 126 -2.84 -14.15 -8.65
CA PRO A 126 -3.98 -15.08 -8.73
C PRO A 126 -4.72 -15.34 -7.41
N ASN A 127 -4.02 -15.18 -6.26
CA ASN A 127 -4.59 -15.41 -4.93
C ASN A 127 -4.36 -14.26 -3.95
N GLU A 128 -3.41 -13.36 -4.22
CA GLU A 128 -3.03 -12.28 -3.33
C GLU A 128 -2.71 -11.02 -4.11
N HIS A 129 -3.16 -9.89 -3.58
CA HIS A 129 -2.72 -8.57 -4.04
C HIS A 129 -1.64 -8.07 -3.09
N PHE A 130 -0.58 -7.49 -3.63
CA PHE A 130 0.46 -6.87 -2.84
C PHE A 130 0.43 -5.36 -3.04
N GLY A 131 0.51 -4.63 -1.93
CA GLY A 131 0.65 -3.18 -1.94
C GLY A 131 2.06 -2.79 -1.51
N ILE A 132 2.78 -2.07 -2.34
CA ILE A 132 4.11 -1.54 -2.01
C ILE A 132 4.01 -0.03 -2.00
N VAL A 133 4.33 0.59 -0.87
CA VAL A 133 4.41 2.05 -0.75
C VAL A 133 5.85 2.43 -0.48
N VAL A 134 6.39 3.29 -1.33
CA VAL A 134 7.76 3.83 -1.20
C VAL A 134 7.67 5.34 -1.06
N LYS A 135 8.39 5.88 -0.09
CA LYS A 135 8.54 7.31 0.17
C LYS A 135 9.98 7.72 -0.10
N ARG A 136 10.18 8.78 -0.89
CA ARG A 136 11.50 9.39 -1.13
C ARG A 136 11.40 10.90 -1.15
N ALA A 137 12.49 11.60 -0.84
CA ALA A 137 12.56 13.02 -1.16
C ALA A 137 12.51 13.19 -2.70
N VAL A 138 11.91 14.27 -3.18
CA VAL A 138 11.85 14.55 -4.63
C VAL A 138 13.25 14.71 -5.21
N SER A 139 14.20 15.28 -4.45
CA SER A 139 15.62 15.34 -4.83
C SER A 139 16.14 13.95 -5.22
N ASP A 140 15.94 12.96 -4.36
CA ASP A 140 16.46 11.61 -4.51
C ASP A 140 15.71 10.83 -5.61
N ALA A 141 14.44 11.19 -5.84
CA ALA A 141 13.63 10.58 -6.89
C ALA A 141 14.00 11.07 -8.30
N LEU A 142 14.51 12.30 -8.43
CA LEU A 142 14.89 12.89 -9.72
C LEU A 142 16.29 12.49 -10.17
N GLU A 143 17.20 12.16 -9.26
CA GLU A 143 18.58 11.74 -9.59
C GLU A 143 18.67 10.34 -10.26
N GLN A 144 17.56 9.60 -10.37
CA GLN A 144 17.53 8.23 -10.91
C GLN A 144 16.81 8.09 -12.28
N SER A 145 16.49 9.19 -12.97
CA SER A 145 16.00 9.17 -14.37
C SER A 145 17.11 9.49 -15.36
#